data_AF-A0A2V6RAY8-F1
#
_entry.id   AF-A0A2V6RAY8-F1
#
_cell.length_a   1.000
_cell.length_b   1.000
_cell.length_c   1.000
_cell.angle_alpha   90.00
_cell.angle_beta   90.00
_cell.angle_gamma   90.00
#
_symmetry.space_group_name_H-M   'P 1'
#
loop_
_entity.id
_entity.type
_entity.pdbx_description
1 polymer ?
#
loop_
_entity_poly.entity_id
_entity_poly.type
_entity_poly.pdbx_seq_one_letter_code
_entity_poly.pdbx_strand_id
1 'polypeptide(L)'
;MVEALACEVPVVISNKVNIWREVEEAHAGLVVDCEAGALGSALVALLGDPVRRKAMGRRGRNLVEARFTWQAVGPRMTQVYREIVADGRRAE
;
A
#
# COMPACT_ATOMS: atom_id res chain seq x y z
N MET A 1 -1.77 4.01 6.97
CA MET A 1 -1.02 2.81 6.53
C MET A 1 0.06 3.13 5.51
N VAL A 2 -0.27 3.78 4.38
CA VAL A 2 0.73 4.20 3.38
C VAL A 2 1.85 5.03 4.02
N GLU A 3 1.53 5.89 4.97
CA GLU A 3 2.53 6.66 5.74
C GLU A 3 3.49 5.76 6.53
N ALA A 4 3.01 4.66 7.14
CA ALA A 4 3.87 3.72 7.85
C ALA A 4 4.83 3.02 6.87
N LEU A 5 4.32 2.56 5.72
CA LEU A 5 5.14 2.00 4.65
C LEU A 5 6.18 3.00 4.14
N ALA A 6 5.80 4.29 4.02
CA ALA A 6 6.69 5.37 3.63
C ALA A 6 7.81 5.62 4.66
N CYS A 7 7.56 5.33 5.94
CA CYS A 7 8.54 5.41 7.02
C CYS A 7 9.33 4.10 7.22
N GLU A 8 9.32 3.19 6.25
CA GLU A 8 9.93 1.85 6.36
C GLU A 8 9.39 1.01 7.54
N VAL A 9 8.14 1.24 7.95
CA VAL A 9 7.48 0.47 8.99
C VAL A 9 6.58 -0.59 8.33
N PRO A 10 6.84 -1.89 8.54
CA PRO A 10 5.99 -2.95 8.01
C PRO A 10 4.62 -2.93 8.69
N VAL A 11 3.58 -3.33 7.95
CA VAL A 11 2.19 -3.26 8.41
C VAL A 11 1.59 -4.65 8.60
N VAL A 12 0.69 -4.81 9.57
CA VAL A 12 -0.18 -5.99 9.69
C VAL A 12 -1.61 -5.49 9.50
N ILE A 13 -2.26 -5.93 8.43
CA ILE A 13 -3.55 -5.39 7.99
C ILE A 13 -4.51 -6.51 7.60
N SER A 14 -5.79 -6.17 7.48
CA SER A 14 -6.78 -7.11 6.98
C SER A 14 -6.93 -7.08 5.46
N ASN A 15 -7.49 -8.15 4.91
CA ASN A 15 -7.94 -8.22 3.51
C ASN A 15 -9.13 -7.30 3.17
N LYS A 16 -9.54 -6.42 4.11
CA LYS A 16 -10.56 -5.39 3.92
C LYS A 16 -9.95 -4.01 3.67
N VAL A 17 -8.64 -3.84 3.87
CA VAL A 17 -7.94 -2.58 3.56
C VAL A 17 -7.73 -2.48 2.06
N ASN A 18 -8.14 -1.37 1.42
CA ASN A 18 -8.20 -1.25 -0.04
C ASN A 18 -6.91 -1.68 -0.78
N ILE A 19 -5.73 -1.45 -0.19
CA ILE A 19 -4.44 -1.75 -0.82
C ILE A 19 -3.79 -3.07 -0.33
N TRP A 20 -4.59 -3.98 0.26
CA TRP A 20 -4.06 -5.21 0.85
C TRP A 20 -3.32 -6.09 -0.17
N ARG A 21 -3.78 -6.12 -1.42
CA ARG A 21 -3.16 -6.89 -2.51
C ARG A 21 -1.77 -6.36 -2.83
N GLU A 22 -1.63 -5.04 -2.92
CA GLU A 22 -0.34 -4.39 -3.14
C GLU A 22 0.66 -4.65 -2.03
N VAL A 23 0.17 -4.67 -0.78
CA VAL A 23 1.00 -4.98 0.39
C VAL A 23 1.46 -6.44 0.36
N GLU A 24 0.58 -7.36 -0.01
CA GLU A 24 0.88 -8.79 -0.13
C GLU A 24 1.88 -9.09 -1.26
N GLU A 25 1.60 -8.57 -2.46
CA GLU A 25 2.46 -8.72 -3.65
C GLU A 25 3.85 -8.14 -3.44
N ALA A 26 3.96 -6.97 -2.80
CA ALA A 26 5.24 -6.35 -2.48
C ALA A 26 5.94 -7.01 -1.27
N HIS A 27 5.29 -7.96 -0.58
CA HIS A 27 5.74 -8.51 0.69
C HIS A 27 6.09 -7.41 1.71
N ALA A 28 5.32 -6.32 1.71
CA ALA A 28 5.55 -5.10 2.51
C ALA A 28 4.87 -5.15 3.89
N GLY A 29 4.10 -6.21 4.15
CA GLY A 29 3.35 -6.41 5.37
C GLY A 29 2.86 -7.85 5.48
N LEU A 30 2.01 -8.10 6.47
CA LEU A 30 1.21 -9.31 6.57
C LEU A 30 -0.27 -8.94 6.39
N VAL A 31 -0.96 -9.74 5.57
CA VAL A 31 -2.41 -9.66 5.43
C VAL A 31 -3.01 -10.81 6.25
N VAL A 32 -3.93 -10.48 7.14
CA VAL A 32 -4.58 -11.44 8.05
C VAL A 32 -6.10 -11.28 8.02
N ASP A 33 -6.84 -12.28 8.47
CA ASP A 33 -8.27 -12.12 8.70
C ASP A 33 -8.53 -11.23 9.93
N CYS A 34 -9.74 -10.67 10.02
CA CYS A 34 -10.17 -9.83 11.14
C CYS A 34 -10.47 -10.65 12.41
N GLU A 35 -9.54 -11.54 12.77
CA GLU A 35 -9.65 -12.43 13.93
C GLU A 35 -8.50 -12.14 14.90
N ALA A 36 -8.82 -12.03 16.19
CA ALA A 36 -7.83 -11.65 17.22
C ALA A 36 -6.64 -12.61 17.26
N GLY A 37 -6.87 -13.91 17.08
CA GLY A 37 -5.82 -14.92 17.05
C GLY A 37 -4.89 -14.79 15.84
N ALA A 38 -5.43 -14.46 14.66
CA ALA A 38 -4.65 -14.26 13.45
C ALA A 38 -3.77 -13.01 13.56
N LEU A 39 -4.33 -11.89 14.04
CA LEU A 39 -3.60 -10.66 14.30
C LEU A 39 -2.49 -10.87 15.34
N GLY A 40 -2.80 -11.51 16.46
CA GLY A 40 -1.83 -11.78 17.54
C GLY A 40 -0.66 -12.62 17.05
N SER A 41 -0.93 -13.70 16.31
CA SER A 41 0.11 -14.57 15.76
C SER A 41 1.02 -13.84 14.76
N ALA A 42 0.45 -13.00 13.89
CA ALA A 42 1.20 -12.20 12.94
C ALA A 42 2.10 -11.17 13.63
N LEU A 43 1.60 -10.50 14.67
CA LEU A 43 2.39 -9.55 15.47
C LEU A 43 3.56 -10.25 16.18
N VAL A 44 3.31 -11.39 16.85
CA VAL A 44 4.38 -12.18 17.50
C VAL A 44 5.44 -12.60 16.50
N ALA A 45 5.04 -13.13 15.33
CA ALA A 45 5.96 -13.55 14.29
C ALA A 45 6.81 -12.39 13.74
N LEU A 46 6.25 -11.19 13.60
CA LEU A 46 7.01 -10.02 13.15
C LEU A 46 7.96 -9.51 14.25
N LEU A 47 7.46 -9.36 15.48
CA LEU A 47 8.24 -8.84 16.60
C LEU A 47 9.44 -9.74 16.91
N GLY A 48 9.30 -11.05 16.73
CA GLY A 48 10.38 -12.04 16.90
C GLY A 48 11.46 -12.04 15.82
N ASP A 49 11.26 -11.35 14.69
CA ASP A 49 12.20 -11.32 13.57
C ASP A 49 12.53 -9.88 13.11
N PRO A 50 13.52 -9.22 13.72
CA PRO A 50 13.91 -7.86 13.36
C PRO A 50 14.48 -7.74 11.95
N VAL A 51 15.14 -8.79 11.43
CA VAL A 51 15.73 -8.78 10.08
C VAL A 51 14.62 -8.77 9.03
N ARG A 52 13.64 -9.66 9.18
CA ARG A 52 12.44 -9.70 8.33
C ARG A 52 11.66 -8.40 8.42
N ARG A 53 11.47 -7.82 9.61
CA ARG A 53 10.81 -6.51 9.77
C ARG A 53 11.50 -5.41 8.97
N LYS A 54 12.81 -5.30 9.08
CA LYS A 54 13.58 -4.27 8.36
C LYS A 54 13.51 -4.48 6.85
N ALA A 55 13.59 -5.73 6.37
CA ALA A 55 13.47 -6.05 4.96
C ALA A 55 12.06 -5.74 4.41
N MET A 56 11.02 -6.07 5.19
CA MET A 56 9.62 -5.79 4.86
C MET A 56 9.33 -4.28 4.82
N GLY A 57 9.86 -3.52 5.77
CA GLY A 57 9.78 -2.06 5.79
C GLY A 57 10.35 -1.40 4.52
N ARG A 58 11.55 -1.80 4.10
CA ARG A 58 12.16 -1.31 2.84
C ARG A 58 11.30 -1.64 1.61
N ARG A 59 10.70 -2.82 1.55
CA ARG A 59 9.76 -3.16 0.46
C ARG A 59 8.51 -2.29 0.51
N GLY A 60 8.02 -1.96 1.71
CA GLY A 60 6.95 -0.98 1.92
C GLY A 60 7.29 0.39 1.35
N ARG A 61 8.49 0.90 1.63
CA ARG A 61 8.96 2.17 1.06
C ARG A 61 8.98 2.14 -0.46
N ASN A 62 9.55 1.08 -1.04
CA ASN A 62 9.61 0.91 -2.50
C ASN A 62 8.20 0.88 -3.12
N LEU A 63 7.23 0.20 -2.48
CA LEU A 63 5.84 0.18 -2.92
C LEU A 63 5.23 1.59 -2.94
N VAL A 64 5.46 2.38 -1.88
CA VAL A 64 4.96 3.76 -1.80
C VAL A 64 5.55 4.62 -2.90
N GLU A 65 6.88 4.61 -3.06
CA GLU A 65 7.58 5.40 -4.07
C GLU A 65 7.09 5.09 -5.48
N ALA A 66 6.86 3.81 -5.78
CA ALA A 66 6.39 3.37 -7.09
C ALA A 66 4.93 3.73 -7.40
N ARG A 67 4.02 3.72 -6.41
CA ARG A 67 2.57 3.72 -6.69
C ARG A 67 1.75 4.80 -6.00
N PHE A 68 2.19 5.29 -4.85
CA PHE A 68 1.36 6.07 -3.92
C PHE A 68 1.90 7.48 -3.65
N THR A 69 2.96 7.90 -4.32
CA THR A 69 3.45 9.29 -4.26
C THR A 69 2.60 10.24 -5.10
N TRP A 70 2.63 11.53 -4.78
CA TRP A 70 2.01 12.57 -5.60
C TRP A 70 2.57 12.59 -7.03
N GLN A 71 3.87 12.34 -7.18
CA GLN A 71 4.55 12.23 -8.45
C GLN A 71 3.99 11.07 -9.29
N ALA A 72 3.62 9.95 -8.67
CA ALA A 72 3.01 8.81 -9.36
C ALA A 72 1.49 8.97 -9.62
N VAL A 73 0.75 9.62 -8.72
CA VAL A 73 -0.72 9.73 -8.81
C VAL A 73 -1.16 10.95 -9.63
N GLY A 74 -0.49 12.09 -9.47
CA GLY A 74 -0.85 13.36 -10.10
C GLY A 74 -1.04 13.27 -11.61
N PRO A 75 -0.06 12.76 -12.39
CA PRO A 75 -0.18 12.64 -13.83
C PRO A 75 -1.39 11.79 -14.29
N ARG A 76 -1.73 10.74 -13.54
CA ARG A 76 -2.90 9.88 -13.82
C ARG A 76 -4.20 10.64 -13.62
N MET A 77 -4.32 11.42 -12.54
CA MET A 77 -5.49 12.27 -12.30
C MET A 77 -5.62 13.36 -13.38
N THR A 78 -4.53 14.03 -13.74
CA THR A 78 -4.52 15.04 -14.81
C THR A 78 -4.89 14.46 -16.17
N GLN A 79 -4.55 13.20 -16.44
CA GLN A 79 -4.96 12.51 -17.66
C GLN A 79 -6.49 12.35 -17.71
N VAL A 80 -7.11 11.85 -16.63
CA VAL A 80 -8.56 11.72 -16.55
C VAL A 80 -9.28 13.06 -16.72
N TYR A 81 -8.78 14.14 -16.10
CA TYR A 81 -9.37 15.47 -16.29
C TYR A 81 -9.28 15.96 -17.73
N ARG A 82 -8.17 15.70 -18.42
CA ARG A 82 -8.02 16.06 -19.84
C ARG A 82 -9.00 15.28 -20.73
N GLU A 83 -9.23 14.00 -20.43
CA GLU A 83 -10.21 13.16 -21.15
C GLU A 83 -11.64 13.69 -21.00
N ILE A 84 -12.07 13.99 -19.78
CA ILE A 84 -13.42 14.52 -19.51
C ILE A 84 -13.64 15.87 -20.22
N VAL A 85 -12.65 16.77 -20.18
CA VAL A 85 -12.74 18.06 -20.87
C VAL A 85 -12.79 17.89 -22.39
N ALA A 86 -12.04 16.93 -22.95
CA ALA A 86 -12.07 16.65 -24.38
C ALA A 86 -13.40 16.02 -24.82
N ASP A 87 -14.02 15.17 -23.99
CA ASP A 87 -15.33 14.57 -24.27
C ASP A 87 -16.45 15.60 -24.24
N GLY A 88 -16.45 16.51 -23.25
CA GLY A 88 -17.44 17.59 -23.17
C GLY A 88 -17.44 18.50 -24.40
N ARG A 89 -16.24 18.82 -24.93
CA ARG A 89 -16.09 19.62 -26.16
C ARG A 89 -16.51 18.92 -27.45
N ARG A 90 -16.66 17.59 -27.43
CA ARG A 90 -17.11 16.79 -28.58
C ARG A 90 -18.63 16.64 -28.62
N ALA A 91 -19.31 16.93 -27.51
CA ALA A 91 -20.76 16.87 -27.39
C ALA A 91 -21.46 18.21 -27.71
N GLU A 92 -20.69 19.28 -27.95
CA GLU A 92 -21.12 20.59 -28.43
C GLU A 92 -20.96 20.69 -29.96
#